data_AF-A0A2S5IUJ8-F1
#
_entry.id   AF-A0A2S5IUJ8-F1
#
_cell.length_a   1.000
_cell.length_b   1.000
_cell.length_c   1.000
_cell.angle_alpha   90.00
_cell.angle_beta   90.00
_cell.angle_gamma   90.00
#
_symmetry.space_group_name_H-M   'P 1'
#
loop_
_entity.id
_entity.type
_entity.pdbx_description
1 polymer ?
#
loop_
_entity_poly.entity_id
_entity_poly.type
_entity_poly.pdbx_seq_one_letter_code
_entity_poly.pdbx_strand_id
1 'polypeptide(L)' 'MENWRSANRAQDRRLWHTLWCVGVALTLTLASSILVAVGGPGGTGDEGFYVQQAVLLALSAAGTVVALRRWRALRG' A
#
# COMPACT_ATOMS: atom_id res chain seq x y z
N MET A 1 35.28 6.39 6.17
CA MET A 1 34.12 5.84 6.91
C MET A 1 32.79 6.13 6.19
N GLU A 2 32.81 6.60 4.94
CA GLU A 2 31.60 7.03 4.23
C GLU A 2 30.86 5.91 3.48
N ASN A 3 31.54 4.79 3.17
CA ASN A 3 30.98 3.73 2.33
C ASN A 3 29.81 2.96 3.00
N TRP A 4 29.83 2.81 4.33
CA TRP A 4 28.72 2.20 5.05
C TRP A 4 27.50 3.13 5.14
N ARG A 5 27.72 4.45 5.19
CA ARG A 5 26.64 5.45 5.22
C ARG A 5 25.93 5.56 3.87
N SER A 6 26.66 5.44 2.75
CA SER A 6 26.08 5.42 1.41
C SER A 6 25.32 4.12 1.12
N ALA A 7 25.85 2.96 1.54
CA ALA A 7 25.16 1.67 1.42
C ALA A 7 23.82 1.65 2.19
N ASN A 8 23.82 2.19 3.41
CA ASN A 8 22.60 2.26 4.24
C ASN A 8 21.50 3.13 3.61
N ARG A 9 21.87 4.25 2.97
CA ARG A 9 20.92 5.11 2.24
C ARG A 9 20.35 4.46 0.98
N ALA A 10 21.12 3.61 0.30
CA ALA A 10 20.65 2.88 -0.88
C ALA A 10 19.68 1.77 -0.48
N GLN A 11 19.97 1.07 0.63
CA GLN A 11 19.09 0.05 1.20
C GLN A 11 17.77 0.65 1.69
N ASP A 12 17.81 1.78 2.42
CA ASP A 12 16.60 2.50 2.84
C ASP A 12 15.73 2.89 1.63
N ARG A 13 16.34 3.43 0.57
CA ARG A 13 15.60 3.80 -0.64
C ARG A 13 14.91 2.61 -1.30
N ARG A 14 15.56 1.45 -1.36
CA ARG A 14 14.93 0.21 -1.85
C ARG A 14 13.79 -0.24 -0.96
N LEU A 15 13.96 -0.20 0.36
CA LEU A 15 12.93 -0.62 1.31
C LEU A 15 11.67 0.24 1.20
N TRP A 16 11.82 1.58 1.11
CA TRP A 16 10.69 2.49 0.92
C TRP A 16 10.02 2.32 -0.45
N HIS A 17 10.79 2.04 -1.50
CA HIS A 17 10.25 1.76 -2.83
C HIS A 17 9.44 0.45 -2.83
N THR A 18 9.95 -0.61 -2.22
CA THR A 18 9.23 -1.89 -2.09
C THR A 18 7.96 -1.71 -1.29
N LEU A 19 8.00 -1.01 -0.15
CA LEU A 19 6.81 -0.70 0.66
C LEU A 19 5.74 0.05 -0.15
N TRP A 20 6.17 1.01 -0.97
CA TRP A 20 5.27 1.74 -1.85
C TRP A 20 4.64 0.83 -2.91
N CYS A 21 5.44 0.00 -3.61
CA CYS A 21 4.91 -0.95 -4.60
C CYS A 21 3.94 -1.96 -3.97
N VAL A 22 4.26 -2.51 -2.80
CA VAL A 22 3.40 -3.45 -2.08
C VAL A 22 2.10 -2.77 -1.65
N GLY A 23 2.15 -1.54 -1.15
CA GLY A 23 0.96 -0.77 -0.80
C GLY A 23 0.05 -0.47 -2.00
N VAL A 24 0.63 -0.13 -3.16
CA VAL A 24 -0.13 0.05 -4.40
C VAL A 24 -0.79 -1.26 -4.83
N ALA A 25 -0.05 -2.38 -4.82
CA ALA A 25 -0.58 -3.69 -5.19
C ALA A 25 -1.73 -4.11 -4.27
N LEU A 26 -1.57 -3.99 -2.96
CA LEU A 26 -2.62 -4.27 -1.98
C LEU A 26 -3.88 -3.43 -2.22
N THR A 27 -3.71 -2.13 -2.47
CA THR A 27 -4.82 -1.22 -2.74
C THR A 27 -5.58 -1.61 -4.02
N LEU A 28 -4.86 -1.99 -5.08
CA LEU A 28 -5.45 -2.47 -6.33
C LEU A 28 -6.19 -3.80 -6.15
N THR A 29 -5.60 -4.73 -5.38
CA THR A 29 -6.24 -6.03 -5.08
C THR A 29 -7.53 -5.85 -4.29
N LEU A 30 -7.53 -4.99 -3.26
CA LEU A 30 -8.72 -4.65 -2.48
C LEU A 30 -9.79 -3.99 -3.35
N ALA A 31 -9.43 -2.98 -4.13
CA ALA A 31 -10.35 -2.32 -5.05
C ALA A 31 -10.97 -3.30 -6.07
N SER A 32 -10.15 -4.19 -6.65
CA SER A 32 -10.63 -5.24 -7.56
C SER A 32 -11.59 -6.21 -6.86
N SER A 33 -11.27 -6.61 -5.63
CA SER A 33 -12.14 -7.49 -4.83
C SER A 33 -13.50 -6.85 -4.54
N ILE A 34 -13.56 -5.54 -4.27
CA ILE A 34 -14.81 -4.79 -4.09
C ILE A 34 -15.61 -4.77 -5.41
N LEU A 35 -14.96 -4.44 -6.53
CA LEU A 35 -15.63 -4.39 -7.84
C LEU A 35 -16.24 -5.73 -8.24
N VAL A 36 -15.52 -6.84 -7.98
CA VAL A 36 -16.02 -8.20 -8.22
C VAL A 36 -17.21 -8.52 -7.30
N ALA A 37 -17.14 -8.15 -6.03
CA ALA A 37 -18.23 -8.38 -5.07
C ALA A 37 -19.51 -7.59 -5.43
N VAL A 38 -19.36 -6.36 -5.93
CA VAL A 38 -20.49 -5.52 -6.35
C VAL A 38 -21.08 -5.96 -7.70
N GLY A 39 -20.24 -6.42 -8.63
CA GLY A 39 -20.68 -6.85 -9.97
C GLY A 39 -21.14 -8.31 -10.08
N GLY A 40 -20.96 -9.11 -9.02
CA GLY A 40 -21.35 -10.52 -9.01
C GLY A 40 -22.87 -10.72 -8.96
N PRO A 41 -23.45 -11.61 -9.80
CA PRO A 41 -24.86 -11.93 -9.73
C PRO A 41 -25.14 -12.65 -8.41
N GLY A 42 -25.73 -11.91 -7.46
CA GLY A 42 -26.09 -12.46 -6.15
C GLY A 42 -25.79 -11.57 -4.94
N GLY A 43 -25.27 -10.34 -5.10
CA GLY A 43 -25.18 -9.36 -4.01
C GLY A 43 -24.69 -9.94 -2.68
N THR A 44 -23.61 -10.73 -2.73
CA THR A 44 -23.16 -11.59 -1.62
C THR A 44 -22.30 -10.89 -0.58
N GLY A 45 -22.05 -9.58 -0.73
CA GLY A 45 -21.31 -8.79 0.23
C GLY A 45 -22.17 -8.44 1.43
N ASP A 46 -22.05 -9.20 2.53
CA ASP A 46 -22.57 -8.80 3.84
C ASP A 46 -21.93 -7.46 4.27
N GLU A 47 -22.63 -6.65 5.06
CA GLU A 47 -22.16 -5.29 5.43
C GLU A 47 -20.76 -5.32 6.07
N GLY A 48 -20.44 -6.40 6.79
CA GLY A 48 -19.12 -6.65 7.37
C GLY A 48 -17.99 -6.81 6.34
N PHE A 49 -18.26 -7.36 5.16
CA PHE A 49 -17.26 -7.48 4.08
C PHE A 49 -16.83 -6.10 3.58
N TYR A 50 -17.79 -5.18 3.37
CA TYR A 50 -17.49 -3.84 2.90
C TYR A 50 -16.78 -3.00 3.96
N VAL A 51 -17.15 -3.15 5.24
CA VAL A 51 -16.43 -2.49 6.35
C VAL A 51 -15.00 -2.99 6.45
N GLN A 52 -14.78 -4.31 6.38
CA GLN A 52 -13.44 -4.91 6.40
C GLN A 52 -12.60 -4.45 5.20
N GLN A 53 -13.19 -4.43 4.00
CA GLN A 53 -12.57 -3.91 2.79
C GLN A 53 -12.19 -2.43 2.92
N ALA A 54 -13.09 -1.59 3.48
CA ALA A 54 -12.82 -0.17 3.69
C ALA A 54 -11.68 0.07 4.69
N VAL A 55 -11.63 -0.69 5.79
CA VAL A 55 -10.54 -0.61 6.77
C VAL A 55 -9.21 -1.02 6.15
N LEU A 56 -9.18 -2.13 5.42
CA LEU A 56 -7.98 -2.60 4.73
C LEU A 56 -7.52 -1.60 3.66
N LEU A 57 -8.45 -1.02 2.91
CA LEU A 57 -8.16 0.01 1.91
C LEU A 57 -7.56 1.27 2.57
N ALA A 58 -8.15 1.72 3.68
CA ALA A 58 -7.65 2.88 4.42
C ALA A 58 -6.25 2.63 5.01
N LEU A 59 -6.01 1.46 5.61
CA LEU A 59 -4.71 1.07 6.14
C LEU A 59 -3.66 0.96 5.03
N SER A 60 -4.03 0.36 3.90
CA SER A 60 -3.15 0.23 2.72
C SER A 60 -2.81 1.60 2.12
N ALA A 61 -3.81 2.48 1.95
CA ALA A 61 -3.62 3.83 1.46
C ALA A 61 -2.76 4.67 2.42
N ALA A 62 -3.01 4.60 3.72
CA ALA A 62 -2.22 5.29 4.74
C ALA A 62 -0.76 4.83 4.74
N GLY A 63 -0.53 3.51 4.69
CA GLY A 63 0.82 2.93 4.57
C GLY A 63 1.55 3.40 3.31
N THR A 64 0.83 3.43 2.18
CA THR A 64 1.36 3.91 0.89
C THR A 64 1.73 5.39 0.94
N VAL A 65 0.90 6.24 1.55
CA VAL A 65 1.15 7.68 1.72
C VAL A 65 2.35 7.92 2.63
N VAL A 66 2.46 7.20 3.75
CA VAL A 66 3.62 7.30 4.66
C VAL A 66 4.90 6.87 3.96
N ALA A 67 4.86 5.76 3.21
CA ALA A 67 6.00 5.29 2.44
C ALA A 67 6.43 6.32 1.37
N LEU A 68 5.47 6.91 0.65
CA LEU A 68 5.73 7.95 -0.35
C LEU A 68 6.32 9.22 0.28
N ARG A 69 5.79 9.65 1.44
CA ARG A 69 6.30 10.82 2.17
C ARG A 69 7.75 10.61 2.61
N ARG A 70 8.07 9.45 3.19
CA ARG A 70 9.44 9.13 3.60
C ARG A 70 10.39 8.98 2.41
N TRP A 71 9.95 8.38 1.32
CA TRP A 71 10.76 8.29 0.11
C TRP A 71 11.08 9.68 -0.48
N ARG A 72 10.11 10.60 -0.50
CA ARG A 72 10.34 12.00 -0.92
C ARG A 72 11.31 12.73 0.01
N ALA A 73 11.16 12.57 1.32
CA ALA A 73 12.07 13.16 2.31
C ALA A 73 13.51 12.63 2.21
N LEU A 74 13.71 11.43 1.67
CA LEU A 74 15.05 10.86 1.40
C LEU A 74 15.61 11.24 0.01
N ARG A 75 14.81 11.89 -0.85
CA ARG A 75 15.22 12.39 -2.17
C ARG A 75 15.61 13.87 -2.16
N GLY A 76 14.99 14.68 -1.29
CA GLY A 76 15.37 16.08 -1.05
C GLY A 76 16.50 16.16 -0.05
#